data_AF-A0A535BV92-F1
#
_entry.id   AF-A0A535BV92-F1
#
_cell.length_a   1.000
_cell.length_b   1.000
_cell.length_c   1.000
_cell.angle_alpha   90.00
_cell.angle_beta   90.00
_cell.angle_gamma   90.00
#
_symmetry.space_group_name_H-M   'P 1'
#
loop_
_entity.id
_entity.type
_entity.pdbx_description
1 polymer ?
#
loop_
_entity_poly.entity_id
_entity_poly.type
_entity_poly.pdbx_seq_one_letter_code
_entity_poly.pdbx_strand_id
1 'polypeptide(L)'
;MLLANPCPNGPIPNGGNPQGSPQKPPANSGWVFITDPTAAGNGIPNAPRGQLPYNPPPAGCNDAVAADGNQPLKVTLWYTFQPITPIIQQVIGNNIVITAYAVYRAEYSN
;
A
#
# COMPACT_ATOMS: atom_id res chain seq x y z
N MET A 1 16.96 8.06 0.60
CA MET A 1 15.79 7.62 1.39
C MET A 1 15.12 6.51 0.59
N LEU A 2 15.48 5.25 0.81
CA LEU A 2 14.85 4.13 0.11
C LEU A 2 13.40 4.03 0.60
N LEU A 3 12.43 4.23 -0.28
CA LEU A 3 11.04 3.86 0.00
C LEU A 3 11.00 2.33 0.10
N ALA A 4 10.96 1.82 1.34
CA ALA A 4 11.06 0.39 1.64
C ALA A 4 9.80 -0.43 1.31
N ASN A 5 8.83 0.12 0.55
CA ASN A 5 7.67 -0.65 0.13
C ASN A 5 8.09 -1.58 -1.03
N PRO A 6 8.05 -2.91 -0.85
CA PRO A 6 8.45 -3.84 -1.91
C PRO A 6 7.52 -3.79 -3.13
N CYS A 7 6.22 -3.49 -2.95
CA CYS A 7 5.21 -3.54 -3.99
C CYS A 7 4.23 -2.34 -3.90
N PRO A 8 4.62 -1.13 -4.31
CA PRO A 8 3.78 0.06 -4.19
C PRO A 8 2.46 -0.02 -4.98
N ASN A 9 2.41 -0.83 -6.04
CA ASN A 9 1.21 -1.07 -6.87
C ASN A 9 0.43 -2.34 -6.50
N GLY A 10 0.71 -2.88 -5.32
CA GLY A 10 0.12 -4.12 -4.82
C GLY A 10 0.83 -5.38 -5.34
N PRO A 11 0.35 -6.57 -4.97
CA PRO A 11 -0.81 -6.81 -4.11
C PRO A 11 -0.59 -6.31 -2.69
N ILE A 12 -1.64 -5.86 -2.01
CA ILE A 12 -1.57 -5.53 -0.59
C ILE A 12 -1.41 -6.84 0.19
N PRO A 13 -0.39 -6.98 1.07
CA PRO A 13 -0.12 -8.25 1.74
C PRO A 13 -1.33 -8.80 2.51
N ASN A 14 -1.40 -10.13 2.59
CA ASN A 14 -2.48 -10.88 3.26
C ASN A 14 -3.90 -10.45 2.80
N GLY A 15 -4.04 -10.21 1.49
CA GLY A 15 -5.33 -9.89 0.86
C GLY A 15 -5.92 -8.55 1.28
N GLY A 16 -5.08 -7.60 1.70
CA GLY A 16 -5.53 -6.32 2.25
C GLY A 16 -5.84 -6.34 3.73
N ASN A 17 -5.70 -7.48 4.42
CA ASN A 17 -5.84 -7.56 5.86
C ASN A 17 -4.45 -7.57 6.53
N PRO A 18 -4.08 -6.51 7.24
CA PRO A 18 -2.76 -6.44 7.85
C PRO A 18 -2.54 -7.43 9.01
N GLN A 19 -3.61 -7.86 9.67
CA GLN A 19 -3.51 -8.72 10.85
C GLN A 19 -3.05 -10.12 10.43
N GLY A 20 -1.95 -10.59 11.03
CA GLY A 20 -1.39 -11.91 10.74
C GLY A 20 -0.53 -11.99 9.47
N SER A 21 -0.32 -10.88 8.75
CA SER A 21 0.57 -10.86 7.59
C SER A 21 2.02 -11.19 7.96
N PRO A 22 2.71 -12.08 7.22
CA PRO A 22 4.13 -12.32 7.38
C PRO A 22 4.99 -11.15 6.84
N GLN A 23 4.43 -10.32 5.95
CA GLN A 23 5.07 -9.14 5.41
C GLN A 23 4.53 -7.88 6.10
N LYS A 24 5.43 -7.14 6.75
CA LYS A 24 5.11 -5.88 7.42
C LYS A 24 6.25 -4.86 7.23
N PRO A 25 5.96 -3.55 7.28
CA PRO A 25 6.99 -2.53 7.33
C PRO A 25 7.98 -2.76 8.48
N PRO A 26 9.24 -2.31 8.35
CA PRO A 26 10.18 -2.26 9.46
C PRO A 26 9.62 -1.51 10.68
N ALA A 27 10.20 -1.76 11.85
CA ALA A 27 9.80 -1.09 13.09
C ALA A 27 9.79 0.43 12.94
N ASN A 28 8.72 1.07 13.41
CA ASN A 28 8.47 2.51 13.34
C ASN A 28 8.53 3.11 11.92
N SER A 29 8.26 2.29 10.90
CA SER A 29 8.22 2.67 9.48
C SER A 29 6.89 2.28 8.85
N GLY A 30 6.61 2.80 7.65
CA GLY A 30 5.39 2.50 6.93
C GLY A 30 5.57 2.29 5.43
N TRP A 31 4.58 1.63 4.83
CA TRP A 31 4.44 1.41 3.40
C TRP A 31 3.20 2.14 2.90
N VAL A 32 3.33 2.76 1.73
CA VAL A 32 2.22 3.39 1.02
C VAL A 32 1.96 2.59 -0.24
N PHE A 33 0.74 2.09 -0.39
CA PHE A 33 0.26 1.40 -1.58
C PHE A 33 -0.69 2.32 -2.33
N ILE A 34 -0.56 2.38 -3.65
CA ILE A 34 -1.56 2.96 -4.55
C ILE A 34 -2.04 1.80 -5.41
N THR A 35 -3.29 1.39 -5.28
CA THR A 35 -3.84 0.20 -5.96
C THR A 35 -5.21 0.49 -6.53
N ASP A 36 -5.80 -0.50 -7.19
CA ASP A 36 -7.24 -0.52 -7.47
C ASP A 36 -8.06 -0.60 -6.15
N PRO A 37 -9.37 -0.35 -6.18
CA PRO A 37 -10.19 -0.25 -4.98
C PRO A 37 -10.58 -1.60 -4.35
N THR A 38 -10.26 -2.75 -4.95
CA THR A 38 -10.49 -4.06 -4.32
C THR A 38 -9.70 -4.20 -3.01
N ALA A 39 -10.16 -5.05 -2.08
CA ALA A 39 -9.51 -5.24 -0.79
C ALA A 39 -8.03 -5.61 -0.95
N ALA A 40 -7.73 -6.60 -1.79
CA ALA A 40 -6.36 -7.07 -2.03
C ALA A 40 -5.50 -6.11 -2.86
N GLY A 41 -6.08 -5.21 -3.66
CA GLY A 41 -5.29 -4.31 -4.50
C GLY A 41 -4.60 -5.03 -5.66
N ASN A 42 -5.27 -6.02 -6.27
CA ASN A 42 -4.73 -6.90 -7.33
C ASN A 42 -5.31 -6.62 -8.71
N GLY A 43 -6.26 -5.68 -8.80
CA GLY A 43 -6.90 -5.27 -10.03
C GLY A 43 -6.13 -4.18 -10.75
N ILE A 44 -6.72 -3.71 -11.85
CA ILE A 44 -6.23 -2.61 -12.68
C ILE A 44 -7.37 -1.60 -12.90
N PRO A 45 -7.07 -0.29 -13.05
CA PRO A 45 -5.74 0.32 -12.92
C PRO A 45 -5.27 0.38 -11.46
N ASN A 46 -3.96 0.40 -11.25
CA ASN A 46 -3.33 0.37 -9.94
C ASN A 46 -2.16 1.35 -9.82
N ALA A 47 -2.05 2.32 -10.73
CA ALA A 47 -0.99 3.32 -10.71
C ALA A 47 -1.52 4.68 -11.18
N PRO A 48 -1.04 5.81 -10.63
CA PRO A 48 -1.27 7.12 -11.22
C PRO A 48 -0.62 7.23 -12.61
N ARG A 49 -1.16 8.06 -13.50
CA ARG A 49 -0.48 8.38 -14.76
C ARG A 49 0.91 8.96 -14.51
N GLY A 50 1.87 8.53 -15.31
CA GLY A 50 3.26 8.98 -15.21
C GLY A 50 4.10 8.22 -14.17
N GLN A 51 3.48 7.34 -13.37
CA GLN A 51 4.25 6.34 -12.65
C GLN A 51 4.89 5.40 -13.66
N LEU A 52 6.22 5.31 -13.65
CA LEU A 52 6.93 4.38 -14.51
C LEU A 52 6.62 2.94 -14.06
N PRO A 53 6.24 2.03 -14.97
CA PRO A 53 6.09 0.63 -14.62
C PRO A 53 7.41 0.07 -14.12
N TYR A 54 7.33 -0.82 -13.12
CA TYR A 54 8.46 -1.69 -12.84
C TYR A 54 8.59 -2.63 -14.04
N ASN A 55 9.71 -2.56 -14.76
CA ASN A 55 9.93 -3.43 -15.91
C ASN A 55 11.20 -4.28 -15.71
N PRO A 56 11.06 -5.56 -15.32
CA PRO A 56 9.83 -6.24 -14.87
C PRO A 56 9.45 -5.90 -13.42
N PRO A 57 8.20 -6.12 -13.00
CA PRO A 57 7.83 -6.04 -11.59
C PRO A 57 8.67 -7.03 -10.77
N PRO A 58 9.11 -6.65 -9.54
CA PRO A 58 9.73 -7.60 -8.63
C PRO A 58 8.82 -8.82 -8.41
N ALA A 59 9.41 -9.98 -8.16
CA ALA A 59 8.65 -11.21 -7.96
C ALA A 59 7.60 -11.03 -6.84
N GLY A 60 6.34 -11.34 -7.17
CA GLY A 60 5.20 -11.20 -6.24
C GLY A 60 4.56 -9.81 -6.19
N CYS A 61 5.05 -8.83 -6.94
CA CYS A 61 4.41 -7.53 -7.11
C CYS A 61 3.58 -7.47 -8.40
N ASN A 62 2.55 -6.62 -8.41
CA ASN A 62 1.82 -6.27 -9.61
C ASN A 62 2.64 -5.31 -10.47
N ASP A 63 2.44 -5.38 -11.79
CA ASP A 63 2.91 -4.34 -12.70
C ASP A 63 2.14 -3.03 -12.45
N ALA A 64 2.75 -1.90 -12.80
CA ALA A 64 2.10 -0.60 -12.68
C ALA A 64 1.28 -0.31 -13.94
N VAL A 65 -0.05 -0.31 -13.80
CA VAL A 65 -1.01 -0.01 -14.86
C VAL A 65 -1.69 1.32 -14.55
N ALA A 66 -1.39 2.32 -15.39
CA ALA A 66 -1.86 3.68 -15.22
C ALA A 66 -3.40 3.77 -15.26
N ALA A 67 -3.96 4.58 -14.35
CA ALA A 67 -5.35 5.01 -14.41
C ALA A 67 -5.54 6.08 -15.48
N ASP A 68 -6.49 5.88 -16.40
CA ASP A 68 -6.87 6.83 -17.44
C ASP A 68 -8.18 7.55 -17.07
N GLY A 69 -8.15 8.89 -17.06
CA GLY A 69 -9.31 9.70 -16.71
C GLY A 69 -9.78 9.49 -15.26
N ASN A 70 -11.10 9.38 -15.06
CA ASN A 70 -11.73 9.32 -13.73
C ASN A 70 -11.85 7.89 -13.17
N GLN A 71 -10.77 7.11 -13.23
CA GLN A 71 -10.75 5.75 -12.67
C GLN A 71 -10.36 5.77 -11.18
N PRO A 72 -11.07 5.02 -10.32
CA PRO A 72 -10.81 5.02 -8.88
C PRO A 72 -9.51 4.29 -8.54
N LEU A 73 -8.68 4.93 -7.73
CA LEU A 73 -7.53 4.32 -7.06
C LEU A 73 -7.74 4.39 -5.53
N LYS A 74 -7.13 3.46 -4.80
CA LYS A 74 -7.12 3.40 -3.33
C LYS A 74 -5.69 3.60 -2.83
N VAL A 75 -5.53 4.43 -1.80
CA VAL A 75 -4.24 4.61 -1.11
C VAL A 75 -4.28 3.94 0.25
N THR A 76 -3.45 2.92 0.46
CA THR A 76 -3.38 2.20 1.76
C THR A 76 -2.08 2.55 2.47
N LEU A 77 -2.16 2.99 3.73
CA LEU A 77 -0.99 3.20 4.59
C LEU A 77 -0.91 2.07 5.62
N TRP A 78 0.20 1.34 5.59
CA TRP A 78 0.49 0.33 6.59
C TRP A 78 1.68 0.79 7.43
N TYR A 79 1.51 0.90 8.75
CA TYR A 79 2.58 1.30 9.66
C TYR A 79 2.84 0.22 10.73
N THR A 80 4.10 -0.04 11.03
CA THR A 80 4.48 -0.94 12.12
C THR A 80 4.94 -0.10 13.30
N PHE A 81 4.13 -0.03 14.36
CA PHE A 81 4.47 0.72 15.57
C PHE A 81 5.15 -0.19 16.59
N GLN A 82 6.40 0.11 16.95
CA GLN A 82 7.13 -0.62 17.98
C GLN A 82 7.57 0.36 19.07
N PRO A 83 6.81 0.47 20.18
CA PRO A 83 7.16 1.38 21.26
C PRO A 83 8.46 0.92 21.93
N ILE A 84 9.30 1.87 22.31
CA ILE A 84 10.62 1.62 22.92
C ILE A 84 10.47 1.01 24.33
N THR A 85 9.35 1.29 25.01
CA THR A 85 9.09 0.83 26.37
C THR A 85 8.44 -0.56 26.39
N PRO A 86 9.04 -1.56 27.05
CA PRO A 86 8.56 -2.96 27.04
C PRO A 86 7.14 -3.16 27.58
N ILE A 87 6.74 -2.35 28.58
CA ILE A 87 5.44 -2.49 29.26
C ILE A 87 4.28 -2.18 28.29
N ILE A 88 4.46 -1.19 27.42
CA ILE A 88 3.39 -0.79 26.48
C ILE A 88 3.25 -1.81 25.34
N GLN A 89 4.33 -2.48 24.91
CA GLN A 89 4.28 -3.50 23.85
C GLN A 89 3.32 -4.65 24.16
N GLN A 90 3.14 -4.98 25.45
CA GLN A 90 2.25 -6.07 25.88
C GLN A 90 0.76 -5.71 25.79
N VAL A 91 0.41 -4.43 25.72
CA VAL A 91 -0.99 -3.97 25.87
C VAL A 91 -1.64 -3.55 24.54
N ILE A 92 -0.90 -2.87 23.65
CA ILE A 92 -1.48 -2.28 22.42
C ILE A 92 -1.28 -3.12 21.16
N GLY A 93 -0.49 -4.19 21.20
CA GLY A 93 -0.10 -4.93 20.00
C GLY A 93 0.88 -4.14 19.11
N ASN A 94 1.69 -4.84 18.33
CA ASN A 94 2.88 -4.26 17.69
C ASN A 94 2.62 -3.60 16.31
N ASN A 95 1.37 -3.34 15.93
CA ASN A 95 1.04 -2.84 14.59
C ASN A 95 -0.11 -1.83 14.64
N ILE A 96 0.04 -0.69 13.97
CA ILE A 96 -1.04 0.30 13.78
C ILE A 96 -1.32 0.37 12.29
N VAL A 97 -2.51 -0.04 11.86
CA VAL A 97 -2.85 0.00 10.44
C VAL A 97 -3.89 1.08 10.20
N ILE A 98 -3.56 2.03 9.33
CA ILE A 98 -4.43 3.15 8.98
C ILE A 98 -4.82 2.98 7.51
N THR A 99 -5.95 2.32 7.29
CA THR A 99 -6.53 2.24 5.95
C THR A 99 -7.36 3.49 5.69
N ALA A 100 -6.81 4.41 4.90
CA ALA A 100 -7.61 5.47 4.30
C ALA A 100 -8.16 4.98 2.95
N TYR A 101 -9.35 5.44 2.57
CA TYR A 101 -9.84 5.29 1.20
C TYR A 101 -10.03 6.70 0.66
N ALA A 102 -9.27 7.05 -0.37
CA ALA A 102 -9.49 8.26 -1.13
C ALA A 102 -9.89 7.82 -2.53
N VAL A 103 -11.08 8.19 -3.01
CA VAL A 103 -11.36 8.15 -4.44
C VAL A 103 -10.52 9.24 -5.06
N TYR A 104 -9.39 8.88 -5.64
CA TYR A 104 -8.73 9.79 -6.57
C TYR A 104 -9.66 9.97 -7.76
N ARG A 105 -10.40 11.08 -7.74
CA ARG A 105 -10.88 11.69 -8.97
C ARG A 105 -9.66 12.38 -9.53
N ALA A 106 -8.94 11.73 -10.44
CA ALA A 106 -7.96 12.42 -11.26
C ALA A 106 -8.75 13.33 -12.22
N GLU A 107 -9.31 14.41 -11.67
CA GLU A 107 -9.96 15.43 -12.46
C GLU A 107 -8.84 16.19 -13.14
N TYR A 108 -8.64 15.93 -14.43
CA TYR A 108 -8.32 17.05 -15.31
C TYR A 108 -8.96 16.89 -16.68
N SER A 109 -9.73 17.93 -17.00
CA SER A 109 -10.36 18.24 -18.27
C SER A 109 -9.32 18.53 -19.36
N ASN A 110 -9.48 17.81 -20.48
CA ASN A 110 -8.91 17.98 -21.83
C ASN A 110 -7.39 17.98 -21.99
#